data_AF-A0AAN1SHG9-F1
#
_entry.id   AF-A0AAN1SHG9-F1
#
_cell.length_a   1.000
_cell.length_b   1.000
_cell.length_c   1.000
_cell.angle_alpha   90.00
_cell.angle_beta   90.00
_cell.angle_gamma   90.00
#
_symmetry.space_group_name_H-M   'P 1'
#
loop_
_entity.id
_entity.type
_entity.pdbx_description
1 polymer ?
#
loop_
_entity_poly.entity_id
_entity_poly.type
_entity_poly.pdbx_seq_one_letter_code
_entity_poly.pdbx_strand_id
1 'polypeptide(L)' 'MKQNKRYIPFIPVATIEAAVSGDSIAMSIVLSKYQNYISRLAMKPVYEEEKGMVMYVDEYMRRQLETKLIEKILEFDTTR' A
#
# COMPACT_ATOMS: atom_id res chain seq x y z
N MET A 1 -22.78 -6.25 -18.09
CA MET A 1 -21.41 -6.27 -17.53
C MET A 1 -21.22 -4.99 -16.73
N LYS A 2 -21.22 -5.07 -15.39
CA LYS A 2 -21.14 -3.87 -14.54
C LYS A 2 -19.69 -3.37 -14.53
N GLN A 3 -19.45 -2.18 -15.07
CA GLN A 3 -18.16 -1.51 -14.92
C GLN A 3 -17.99 -1.16 -13.43
N ASN A 4 -17.24 -1.98 -12.68
CA ASN A 4 -16.78 -1.61 -11.36
C ASN A 4 -15.70 -0.54 -11.53
N LYS A 5 -16.11 0.73 -11.73
CA LYS A 5 -15.24 1.88 -11.51
C LYS A 5 -14.82 1.83 -10.05
N ARG A 6 -13.65 1.23 -9.76
CA ARG A 6 -13.04 1.30 -8.45
C ARG A 6 -12.84 2.78 -8.17
N TYR A 7 -13.64 3.34 -7.26
CA TYR A 7 -13.37 4.67 -6.73
C TYR A 7 -12.01 4.57 -6.05
N ILE A 8 -11.02 5.21 -6.64
CA ILE A 8 -9.69 5.37 -6.07
C ILE A 8 -9.81 6.69 -5.30
N PRO A 9 -10.13 6.70 -3.99
CA PRO A 9 -10.16 7.93 -3.21
C PRO A 9 -8.88 8.73 -3.41
N PHE A 10 -9.01 9.95 -3.91
CA PHE A 10 -7.88 10.86 -4.13
C PHE A 10 -7.24 11.19 -2.78
N ILE A 11 -5.92 11.18 -2.69
CA ILE A 11 -5.21 11.73 -1.53
C ILE A 11 -4.99 13.22 -1.81
N PRO A 12 -5.53 14.14 -0.99
CA PRO A 12 -5.24 15.57 -1.13
C PRO A 12 -3.75 15.86 -1.01
N VAL A 13 -3.26 16.86 -1.77
CA VAL A 13 -1.85 17.29 -1.68
C VAL A 13 -1.48 17.68 -0.25
N ALA A 14 -2.36 18.39 0.46
CA ALA A 14 -2.17 18.74 1.87
C ALA A 14 -1.95 17.51 2.78
N THR A 15 -2.57 16.37 2.47
CA THR A 15 -2.34 15.12 3.21
C THR A 15 -0.97 14.54 2.89
N ILE A 16 -0.50 14.65 1.64
CA ILE A 16 0.86 14.23 1.28
C ILE A 16 1.88 15.11 1.98
N GLU A 17 1.73 16.44 1.95
CA GLU A 17 2.60 17.40 2.64
C GLU A 17 2.67 17.14 4.15
N ALA A 18 1.51 16.92 4.79
CA ALA A 18 1.48 16.55 6.21
C ALA A 18 2.22 15.22 6.47
N ALA A 19 2.04 14.22 5.61
CA ALA A 19 2.75 12.94 5.74
C ALA A 19 4.28 13.09 5.54
N VAL A 20 4.72 13.93 4.60
CA VAL A 20 6.15 14.25 4.41
C VAL A 20 6.73 14.91 5.66
N SER A 21 5.95 15.76 6.35
CA SER A 21 6.35 16.39 7.62
C SER A 21 6.38 15.44 8.83
N GLY A 22 5.98 14.17 8.65
CA GLY A 22 5.95 13.16 9.71
C GLY A 22 4.64 13.05 10.48
N ASP A 23 3.55 13.65 10.00
CA ASP A 23 2.21 13.48 10.61
C ASP A 23 1.76 12.01 10.49
N SER A 24 1.52 11.37 11.63
CA SER A 24 1.18 9.95 11.71
C SER A 24 -0.22 9.62 11.21
N ILE A 25 -1.17 10.56 11.33
CA ILE A 25 -2.54 10.42 10.81
C ILE A 25 -2.49 10.49 9.28
N ALA A 26 -1.79 11.48 8.74
CA ALA A 26 -1.60 11.63 7.31
C ALA A 26 -0.87 10.42 6.70
N MET A 27 0.19 9.93 7.35
CA MET A 27 0.90 8.70 6.94
C MET A 27 -0.03 7.48 6.91
N SER A 28 -0.88 7.32 7.93
CA SER A 28 -1.87 6.23 7.98
C SER A 28 -2.87 6.29 6.83
N ILE A 29 -3.34 7.51 6.47
CA ILE A 29 -4.22 7.71 5.31
C ILE A 29 -3.52 7.25 4.02
N VAL A 30 -2.25 7.62 3.84
CA VAL A 30 -1.46 7.21 2.66
C VAL A 30 -1.26 5.69 2.65
N LEU A 31 -0.90 5.07 3.76
CA LEU A 31 -0.74 3.61 3.84
C LEU A 31 -2.04 2.85 3.55
N SER A 32 -3.16 3.28 4.16
CA SER A 32 -4.47 2.70 3.92
C SER A 32 -4.86 2.77 2.44
N LYS A 33 -4.50 3.88 1.77
CA LYS A 33 -4.73 4.03 0.33
C LYS A 33 -4.03 2.97 -0.50
N TYR A 34 -2.78 2.63 -0.15
CA TYR A 34 -1.95 1.68 -0.88
C TYR A 34 -2.08 0.23 -0.38
N GLN A 35 -2.81 -0.02 0.71
CA GLN A 35 -2.93 -1.34 1.34
C GLN A 35 -3.30 -2.46 0.35
N ASN A 36 -4.32 -2.26 -0.49
CA ASN A 36 -4.72 -3.27 -1.48
C ASN A 36 -3.67 -3.51 -2.57
N TYR A 37 -2.90 -2.48 -2.92
CA TYR A 37 -1.83 -2.60 -3.90
C TYR A 37 -0.63 -3.35 -3.31
N ILE A 38 -0.22 -2.98 -2.09
CA ILE A 38 0.85 -3.63 -1.34
C ILE A 38 0.51 -5.11 -1.09
N SER A 39 -0.70 -5.42 -0.61
CA SER A 39 -1.13 -6.80 -0.41
C SER A 39 -1.07 -7.63 -1.69
N ARG A 40 -1.40 -7.04 -2.85
CA ARG A 40 -1.31 -7.72 -4.15
C ARG A 40 0.14 -7.96 -4.58
N LEU A 41 1.03 -6.99 -4.37
CA LEU A 41 2.46 -7.15 -4.67
C LEU A 41 3.14 -8.16 -3.73
N ALA A 42 2.64 -8.27 -2.50
CA ALA A 42 3.12 -9.23 -1.53
C ALA A 42 2.53 -10.65 -1.74
N MET A 43 1.72 -10.91 -2.76
CA MET A 43 1.19 -12.26 -2.97
C MET A 43 2.28 -13.21 -3.47
N LYS A 44 2.39 -14.39 -2.85
CA LYS A 44 3.23 -15.49 -3.29
C LYS A 44 2.41 -16.78 -3.45
N PRO A 45 2.78 -17.64 -4.41
CA PRO A 45 2.21 -18.98 -4.45
C PRO A 45 2.80 -19.86 -3.34
N VAL A 46 1.94 -20.65 -2.72
CA VAL A 46 2.28 -21.68 -1.76
C VAL A 46 1.60 -22.96 -2.19
N TYR A 47 2.34 -24.07 -2.16
CA TYR A 47 1.77 -25.38 -2.44
C TYR A 47 1.16 -25.96 -1.18
N GLU A 48 -0.12 -26.30 -1.23
CA GLU A 48 -0.83 -27.05 -0.19
C GLU A 48 -1.17 -28.43 -0.73
N GLU A 49 -0.88 -29.48 0.05
CA GLU A 49 -1.04 -30.87 -0.39
C GLU A 49 -2.46 -31.20 -0.87
N GLU A 50 -3.49 -30.68 -0.18
CA GLU A 50 -4.89 -30.94 -0.52
C GLU A 50 -5.47 -30.00 -1.57
N LYS A 51 -4.88 -28.82 -1.77
CA LYS A 51 -5.46 -27.74 -2.60
C LYS A 51 -4.61 -27.36 -3.81
N GLY A 52 -3.42 -27.93 -3.95
CA GLY A 52 -2.45 -27.53 -4.96
C GLY A 52 -1.88 -26.13 -4.71
N MET A 53 -1.60 -25.39 -5.78
CA MET A 53 -1.00 -24.05 -5.70
C MET A 53 -2.04 -23.00 -5.32
N VAL A 54 -1.87 -22.36 -4.15
CA VAL A 54 -2.74 -21.32 -3.61
C VAL A 54 -1.94 -20.02 -3.43
N MET A 55 -2.57 -18.87 -3.65
CA MET A 55 -1.93 -17.57 -3.45
C MET A 55 -2.16 -17.04 -2.04
N TYR A 56 -1.08 -16.70 -1.35
CA TYR A 56 -1.10 -16.10 -0.01
C TYR A 56 -0.39 -14.76 0.00
N VAL A 57 -0.82 -13.85 0.88
CA VAL A 57 -0.05 -12.64 1.18
C VAL A 57 1.18 -13.04 2.01
N ASP A 58 2.36 -12.77 1.49
CA ASP A 58 3.60 -12.84 2.25
C ASP A 58 3.66 -11.64 3.21
N GLU A 59 3.35 -11.91 4.47
CA GLU A 59 3.31 -10.91 5.55
C GLU A 59 4.65 -10.22 5.80
N TYR A 60 5.78 -10.87 5.49
CA TYR A 60 7.09 -10.24 5.59
C TYR A 60 7.30 -9.25 4.45
N MET A 61 7.01 -9.67 3.21
CA MET A 61 7.07 -8.78 2.05
C MET A 61 6.10 -7.60 2.18
N ARG A 62 4.89 -7.82 2.67
CA ARG A 62 3.90 -6.75 2.91
C ARG A 62 4.47 -5.68 3.85
N ARG A 63 5.04 -6.10 4.98
CA ARG A 63 5.66 -5.18 5.95
C ARG A 63 6.86 -4.44 5.35
N GLN A 64 7.72 -5.12 4.60
CA GLN A 64 8.84 -4.47 3.91
C GLN A 64 8.38 -3.40 2.93
N LEU A 65 7.32 -3.68 2.15
CA LEU A 65 6.74 -2.70 1.23
C LEU A 65 6.10 -1.50 1.96
N GLU A 66 5.39 -1.75 3.06
CA GLU A 66 4.83 -0.68 3.92
C GLU A 66 5.94 0.21 4.49
N THR A 67 6.98 -0.38 5.08
CA THR A 67 8.15 0.35 5.59
C THR A 67 8.81 1.16 4.48
N LYS A 68 9.00 0.57 3.30
CA LYS A 68 9.65 1.27 2.19
C LYS A 68 8.82 2.44 1.68
N LEU A 69 7.50 2.32 1.70
CA LEU A 69 6.60 3.41 1.36
C LEU A 69 6.70 4.56 2.37
N ILE A 70 6.74 4.25 3.68
CA ILE A 70 6.95 5.28 4.73
C ILE A 70 8.25 6.03 4.49
N GLU A 71 9.37 5.32 4.33
CA GLU A 71 10.69 5.93 4.05
C GLU A 71 10.61 6.88 2.83
N LYS A 72 9.95 6.43 1.76
CA LYS A 72 9.87 7.22 0.52
C LYS A 72 8.95 8.42 0.62
N ILE A 73 7.91 8.37 1.45
CA ILE A 73 7.05 9.52 1.72
C ILE A 73 7.81 10.58 2.52
N LEU A 74 8.60 10.17 3.52
CA LEU A 74 9.42 11.11 4.30
C LEU A 74 10.50 11.80 3.47
N GLU A 75 10.99 11.16 2.41
CA GLU A 75 11.95 11.71 1.44
C GLU A 75 11.28 12.42 0.24
N PHE A 76 9.95 12.48 0.19
CA PHE A 76 9.23 12.96 -0.99
C PHE A 76 9.30 14.49 -1.12
N ASP A 77 9.76 14.97 -2.27
CA ASP A 77 9.79 16.40 -2.59
C ASP A 77 8.42 16.86 -3.11
N THR A 78 7.71 17.63 -2.30
CA THR A 78 6.39 18.19 -2.64
C THR A 78 6.45 19.49 -3.45
N THR A 79 7.66 20.03 -3.70
CA THR A 79 7.84 21.34 -4.35
C THR A 79 8.13 21.28 -5.85
N ARG A 80 8.20 20.06 -6.40
CA ARG A 80 8.50 19.78 -7.82
C ARG A 80 7.31 19.85 -8.76
#